data_AF-A0A6G3URJ4-F1
#
_entry.id   AF-A0A6G3URJ4-F1
#
_cell.length_a   1.000
_cell.length_b   1.000
_cell.length_c   1.000
_cell.angle_alpha   90.00
_cell.angle_beta   90.00
_cell.angle_gamma   90.00
#
_symmetry.space_group_name_H-M   'P 1'
#
loop_
_entity.id
_entity.type
_entity.pdbx_description
1 polymer ?
#
loop_
_entity_poly.entity_id
_entity_poly.type
_entity_poly.pdbx_seq_one_letter_code
_entity_poly.pdbx_strand_id
1 'polypeptide(L)'
;MSTAPPPPDADDSRLPRCAAVFLPGTPPRRGRVAFWDPADAPLPETAEARSEEITVVRPSGTGGEVRTRDVPALLLPVEAALPLLARARHLRSAHPATRAWGA
;
A
#
# COMPACT_ATOMS: atom_id res chain seq x y z
N MET A 1 27.00 20.81 7.92
CA MET A 1 26.53 20.20 6.64
C MET A 1 25.13 19.67 6.90
N SER A 2 24.11 20.49 6.60
CA SER A 2 22.70 20.14 6.80
C SER A 2 22.18 19.60 5.47
N THR A 3 21.76 18.34 5.44
CA THR A 3 21.16 17.75 4.24
C THR A 3 19.69 18.20 4.20
N ALA A 4 19.27 18.80 3.08
CA ALA A 4 17.88 19.16 2.86
C ALA A 4 17.03 17.88 2.76
N PRO A 5 15.78 17.87 3.26
CA PRO A 5 14.89 16.71 3.11
C PRO A 5 14.66 16.43 1.61
N PRO A 6 14.62 15.16 1.19
CA PRO A 6 14.32 14.82 -0.19
C PRO A 6 12.92 15.36 -0.57
N PRO A 7 12.68 15.71 -1.84
CA PRO A 7 11.36 16.14 -2.28
C PRO A 7 10.35 15.00 -2.01
N PRO A 8 9.11 15.32 -1.57
CA PRO A 8 8.10 14.35 -1.16
C PRO A 8 7.56 13.40 -2.26
N ASP A 9 8.26 13.23 -3.38
CA ASP A 9 7.81 12.46 -4.54
C ASP A 9 8.63 11.18 -4.81
N ALA A 10 9.78 11.01 -4.15
CA ALA A 10 10.68 9.88 -4.41
C ALA A 10 10.17 8.56 -3.80
N ASP A 11 9.50 8.63 -2.65
CA ASP A 11 9.03 7.47 -1.88
C ASP A 11 7.71 6.90 -2.42
N ASP A 12 6.87 7.75 -3.00
CA ASP A 12 5.66 7.36 -3.73
C ASP A 12 5.94 6.47 -4.94
N SER A 13 7.18 6.45 -5.44
CA SER A 13 7.56 5.58 -6.56
C SER A 13 7.53 4.08 -6.22
N ARG A 14 7.63 3.73 -4.92
CA ARG A 14 7.61 2.35 -4.44
C ARG A 14 6.20 1.87 -4.09
N LEU A 15 5.32 2.76 -3.62
CA LEU A 15 3.93 2.42 -3.25
C LEU A 15 3.14 1.66 -4.34
N PRO A 16 3.25 1.98 -5.65
CA PRO A 16 2.60 1.20 -6.69
C PRO A 16 3.00 -0.28 -6.74
N ARG A 17 4.19 -0.64 -6.19
CA ARG A 17 4.69 -2.03 -6.12
C ARG A 17 4.23 -2.78 -4.87
N CYS A 18 3.69 -2.08 -3.87
CA CYS A 18 3.03 -2.68 -2.72
C CYS A 18 1.65 -3.20 -3.13
N ALA A 19 1.12 -4.20 -2.43
CA ALA A 19 -0.24 -4.67 -2.61
C ALA A 19 -1.24 -3.72 -1.93
N ALA A 20 -2.34 -3.39 -2.61
CA ALA A 20 -3.37 -2.49 -2.10
C ALA A 20 -4.69 -3.21 -1.78
N VAL A 21 -5.32 -2.83 -0.68
CA VAL A 21 -6.67 -3.27 -0.28
C VAL A 21 -7.47 -2.11 0.30
N PHE A 22 -8.77 -2.05 0.02
CA PHE A 22 -9.68 -1.09 0.64
C PHE A 22 -10.11 -1.54 2.04
N LEU A 23 -9.98 -0.65 3.01
CA LEU A 23 -10.48 -0.81 4.37
C LEU A 23 -11.72 0.08 4.56
N PRO A 24 -12.90 -0.50 4.84
CA PRO A 24 -14.11 0.28 5.03
C PRO A 24 -14.01 1.16 6.29
N GLY A 25 -14.48 2.40 6.18
CA GLY A 25 -14.52 3.35 7.29
C GLY A 25 -15.95 3.72 7.69
N THR A 26 -16.11 4.28 8.89
CA THR A 26 -17.38 4.86 9.34
C THR A 26 -17.23 6.37 9.60
N PRO A 27 -17.95 7.25 8.87
CA PRO A 27 -18.84 6.96 7.73
C PRO A 27 -18.07 6.41 6.51
N PRO A 28 -18.75 5.85 5.47
CA PRO A 28 -18.11 5.21 4.32
C PRO A 28 -17.00 6.02 3.64
N ARG A 29 -17.15 7.36 3.56
CA ARG A 29 -16.13 8.27 3.01
C ARG A 29 -14.82 8.31 3.79
N ARG A 30 -14.79 7.80 5.03
CA ARG A 30 -13.57 7.64 5.84
C ARG A 30 -12.85 6.32 5.58
N GLY A 31 -13.26 5.56 4.55
CA GLY A 31 -12.51 4.41 4.08
C GLY A 31 -11.07 4.79 3.72
N ARG A 32 -10.19 3.79 3.76
CA ARG A 32 -8.76 3.94 3.52
C ARG A 32 -8.29 2.89 2.53
N VAL A 33 -7.20 3.15 1.85
CA VAL A 33 -6.48 2.15 1.07
C VAL A 33 -5.21 1.81 1.82
N ALA A 34 -5.07 0.54 2.20
CA ALA A 34 -3.88 0.02 2.86
C ALA A 34 -2.92 -0.56 1.81
N PHE A 35 -1.67 -0.09 1.86
CA PHE A 35 -0.55 -0.58 1.06
C PHE A 35 0.39 -1.38 1.94
N TRP A 36 0.69 -2.62 1.57
CA TRP A 36 1.63 -3.47 2.30
C TRP A 36 2.55 -4.22 1.32
N ASP A 37 3.74 -4.63 1.77
CA ASP A 37 4.72 -5.29 0.92
C ASP A 37 4.67 -6.83 1.09
N PRO A 38 4.37 -7.61 0.04
CA PRO A 38 4.36 -9.07 0.11
C PRO A 38 5.72 -9.75 0.34
N ALA A 39 6.82 -9.00 0.35
CA ALA A 39 8.14 -9.45 0.75
C ALA A 39 8.54 -8.88 2.13
N ASP A 40 7.62 -8.24 2.85
CA ASP A 40 7.82 -7.64 4.17
C ASP A 40 8.95 -6.60 4.21
N ALA A 41 9.24 -5.98 3.06
CA ALA A 41 10.22 -4.91 2.95
C ALA A 41 9.69 -3.60 3.56
N PRO A 42 10.56 -2.73 4.10
CA PRO A 42 10.16 -1.46 4.70
C PRO A 42 9.28 -0.62 3.77
N LEU A 43 8.19 -0.09 4.30
CA LEU A 43 7.27 0.74 3.54
C LEU A 43 7.79 2.19 3.45
N PRO A 44 7.58 2.88 2.32
CA PRO A 44 8.04 4.26 2.13
C PRO A 44 7.36 5.23 3.11
N GLU A 45 8.02 6.30 3.52
CA GLU A 45 7.38 7.30 4.39
C GLU A 45 6.60 8.30 3.55
N THR A 46 5.29 8.41 3.76
CA THR A 46 4.42 9.39 3.09
C THR A 46 3.72 10.24 4.15
N ALA A 47 3.79 11.57 4.02
CA ALA A 47 3.28 12.52 5.02
C ALA A 47 1.77 12.37 5.32
N GLU A 48 0.98 11.91 4.34
CA GLU A 48 -0.47 11.71 4.46
C GLU A 48 -0.85 10.29 4.93
N ALA A 49 0.13 9.38 5.02
CA ALA A 49 -0.10 7.98 5.36
C ALA A 49 -0.04 7.74 6.87
N ARG A 50 -0.87 6.81 7.34
CA ARG A 50 -0.77 6.25 8.70
C ARG A 50 -0.17 4.85 8.63
N SER A 51 0.83 4.58 9.45
CA SER A 51 1.35 3.24 9.63
C SER A 51 0.48 2.48 10.63
N GLU A 52 -0.13 1.39 10.20
CA GLU A 52 -0.96 0.49 11.03
C GLU A 52 -0.67 -0.98 10.65
N GLU A 53 -1.03 -1.92 11.52
CA GLU A 53 -0.97 -3.34 11.19
C GLU A 53 -2.30 -3.82 10.62
N ILE A 54 -2.24 -4.67 9.59
CA ILE A 54 -3.41 -5.33 9.02
C ILE A 54 -3.19 -6.84 9.01
N THR A 55 -4.27 -7.60 9.21
CA THR A 55 -4.23 -9.05 9.08
C THR A 55 -4.50 -9.46 7.64
N VAL A 56 -3.59 -10.23 7.04
CA VAL A 56 -3.71 -10.78 5.69
C VAL A 56 -3.60 -12.29 5.69
N VAL A 57 -4.21 -12.94 4.69
CA VAL A 57 -4.07 -14.38 4.44
C VAL A 57 -2.97 -14.58 3.41
N ARG A 58 -1.93 -15.35 3.77
CA ARG A 58 -0.77 -15.62 2.90
C ARG A 58 -0.48 -17.12 2.83
N PRO A 59 0.11 -17.61 1.72
CA PRO A 59 0.66 -18.96 1.67
C PRO A 59 1.67 -19.20 2.79
N SER A 60 1.64 -20.39 3.36
CA SER A 60 2.51 -20.88 4.42
C SER A 60 3.26 -22.11 3.92
N GLY A 61 4.57 -21.97 3.72
CA GLY A 61 5.41 -23.03 3.20
C GLY A 61 5.10 -23.40 1.74
N THR A 62 5.60 -24.57 1.31
CA THR A 62 5.50 -25.06 -0.08
C THR A 62 4.27 -25.93 -0.33
N GLY A 63 3.53 -26.30 0.72
CA GLY A 63 2.43 -27.28 0.65
C GLY A 63 1.04 -26.71 0.39
N GLY A 64 0.93 -25.43 0.00
CA GLY A 64 -0.37 -24.78 -0.28
C GLY A 64 -1.21 -24.46 0.96
N GLU A 65 -0.68 -24.66 2.17
CA GLU A 65 -1.29 -24.18 3.40
C GLU A 65 -1.40 -22.65 3.37
N VAL A 66 -2.44 -22.07 3.94
CA VAL A 66 -2.59 -20.62 4.11
C VAL A 66 -2.72 -20.29 5.59
N ARG A 67 -2.08 -19.18 6.02
CA ARG A 67 -2.15 -18.69 7.40
C ARG A 67 -2.40 -17.20 7.43
N THR A 68 -3.07 -16.76 8.50
CA THR A 68 -3.21 -15.34 8.82
C THR A 68 -1.89 -14.80 9.36
N ARG A 69 -1.53 -13.60 8.95
CA ARG A 69 -0.35 -12.86 9.41
C ARG A 69 -0.70 -11.39 9.56
N ASP A 70 -0.25 -10.80 10.65
CA ASP A 70 -0.25 -9.34 10.79
C ASP A 70 0.96 -8.78 10.06
N VAL A 71 0.72 -7.77 9.23
CA VAL A 71 1.74 -7.11 8.41
C VAL A 71 1.64 -5.59 8.58
N PRO A 72 2.78 -4.88 8.54
CA PRO A 72 2.74 -3.42 8.48
C PRO A 72 2.08 -2.97 7.18
N ALA A 73 1.29 -1.91 7.27
CA ALA A 73 0.65 -1.27 6.14
C ALA A 73 0.65 0.25 6.29
N LEU A 74 0.72 0.93 5.14
CA LEU A 74 0.49 2.37 5.03
C LEU A 74 -0.94 2.61 4.57
N LEU A 75 -1.69 3.33 5.39
CA LEU A 75 -3.08 3.63 5.16
C LEU A 75 -3.22 5.06 4.66
N LEU A 76 -3.61 5.21 3.40
CA LEU A 76 -3.98 6.48 2.81
C LEU A 76 -5.49 6.67 2.85
N PRO A 77 -5.99 7.89 3.15
CA PRO A 77 -7.35 8.27 2.79
C PRO A 77 -7.60 8.00 1.30
N VAL A 78 -8.84 7.63 0.94
CA VAL A 78 -9.18 7.34 -0.47
C VAL A 78 -8.80 8.51 -1.40
N GLU A 79 -9.07 9.74 -0.98
CA GLU A 79 -8.71 10.96 -1.73
C GLU A 79 -7.22 11.05 -2.08
N ALA A 80 -6.33 10.70 -1.15
CA ALA A 80 -4.88 10.67 -1.36
C ALA A 80 -4.44 9.47 -2.21
N ALA A 81 -5.13 8.32 -2.10
CA ALA A 81 -4.79 7.12 -2.85
C ALA A 81 -5.19 7.19 -4.34
N LEU A 82 -6.26 7.92 -4.68
CA LEU A 82 -6.84 7.92 -6.02
C LEU A 82 -5.86 8.30 -7.15
N PRO A 83 -5.09 9.42 -7.05
CA PRO A 83 -4.12 9.77 -8.10
C PRO A 83 -3.06 8.68 -8.32
N LEU A 84 -2.61 8.06 -7.23
CA LEU A 84 -1.64 6.96 -7.26
C LEU A 84 -2.21 5.72 -7.95
N LEU A 85 -3.43 5.30 -7.58
CA LEU A 85 -4.08 4.12 -8.16
C LEU A 85 -4.38 4.31 -9.65
N ALA A 86 -4.83 5.51 -10.03
CA ALA A 86 -5.06 5.87 -11.44
C ALA A 86 -3.77 5.77 -12.26
N ARG A 87 -2.64 6.24 -11.74
CA ARG A 87 -1.33 6.10 -12.38
C ARG A 87 -0.87 4.64 -12.43
N ALA A 88 -1.04 3.90 -11.33
CA ALA A 88 -0.55 2.53 -11.16
C ALA A 88 -1.10 1.57 -12.21
N ARG A 89 -2.36 1.74 -12.65
CA ARG A 89 -2.97 0.97 -13.76
C ARG A 89 -2.04 0.80 -14.97
N HIS A 90 -1.32 1.86 -15.32
CA HIS A 90 -0.46 1.93 -16.51
C HIS A 90 0.97 1.44 -16.25
N LEU A 91 1.35 1.19 -14.99
CA LEU A 91 2.69 0.75 -14.62
C LEU A 91 2.79 -0.77 -14.65
N ARG A 92 3.64 -1.31 -15.54
CA ARG A 92 3.93 -2.75 -15.62
C ARG A 92 4.57 -3.29 -14.34
N SER A 93 5.31 -2.44 -13.63
CA SER A 93 5.97 -2.75 -12.36
C SER A 93 5.04 -2.67 -11.15
N ALA A 94 3.82 -2.15 -11.29
CA ALA A 94 2.88 -2.07 -10.18
C ALA A 94 2.33 -3.44 -9.81
N HIS A 95 2.07 -3.63 -8.51
CA HIS A 95 1.51 -4.86 -7.99
C HIS A 95 0.13 -5.14 -8.61
N PRO A 96 -0.20 -6.39 -8.97
CA PRO A 96 -1.49 -6.72 -9.57
C PRO A 96 -2.70 -6.22 -8.77
N ALA A 97 -2.68 -6.40 -7.44
CA ALA A 97 -3.75 -5.90 -6.56
C ALA A 97 -3.92 -4.36 -6.64
N THR A 98 -2.82 -3.62 -6.74
CA THR A 98 -2.84 -2.15 -6.83
C THR A 98 -3.32 -1.68 -8.19
N ARG A 99 -2.92 -2.37 -9.27
CA ARG A 99 -3.41 -2.08 -10.63
C ARG A 99 -4.90 -2.34 -10.77
N ALA A 100 -5.43 -3.36 -10.08
CA ALA A 100 -6.84 -3.73 -10.16
C ALA A 100 -7.78 -2.62 -9.68
N TRP A 101 -7.37 -1.81 -8.70
CA TRP A 101 -8.16 -0.68 -8.21
C TRP A 101 -8.25 0.51 -9.16
N GLY A 102 -7.38 0.59 -10.17
CA GLY A 102 -7.42 1.66 -11.19
C GLY A 102 -8.23 1.31 -12.46
N ALA A 103 -8.82 0.11 -12.51
CA ALA A 103 -9.56 -0.41 -13.67
C ALA A 103 -10.98 0.16 -13.77
#